data_AF-A0A2H9TBS3-F1
#
_entry.id   AF-A0A2H9TBS3-F1
#
_cell.length_a   1.000
_cell.length_b   1.000
_cell.length_c   1.000
_cell.angle_alpha   90.00
_cell.angle_beta   90.00
_cell.angle_gamma   90.00
#
_symmetry.space_group_name_H-M   'P 1'
#
loop_
_entity.id
_entity.type
_entity.pdbx_description
1 polymer ?
#
loop_
_entity_poly.entity_id
_entity_poly.type
_entity_poly.pdbx_seq_one_letter_code
_entity_poly.pdbx_strand_id
1 'polypeptide(L)'
;MLFKIGIEPPEDRETAYGLIIPALCNGKYTTVSAADTFEDIVPMARDAALTIMEEMALDGELDLFTIAEKNRQDYRDDPEYDDFPEWAYVDIDLDSVKGRQKRINISLSDFLIARIDEKVRTDGHYRDRSDFLAKSAFQQLMETGQQSGL
;
A
#
# COMPACT_ATOMS: atom_id res chain seq x y z
N MET A 1 -2.64 3.57 -0.79
CA MET A 1 -2.21 2.54 -1.76
C MET A 1 -3.20 1.40 -1.66
N LEU A 2 -3.70 0.90 -2.79
CA LEU A 2 -4.71 -0.18 -2.81
C LEU A 2 -4.03 -1.52 -2.60
N PHE A 3 -4.23 -2.15 -1.45
CA PHE A 3 -3.74 -3.49 -1.14
C PHE A 3 -4.75 -4.56 -1.47
N LYS A 4 -4.29 -5.67 -2.02
CA LYS A 4 -5.09 -6.87 -2.20
C LYS A 4 -5.06 -7.72 -0.93
N ILE A 5 -6.23 -7.99 -0.36
CA ILE A 5 -6.42 -8.70 0.91
C ILE A 5 -7.13 -10.02 0.61
N GLY A 6 -6.55 -11.13 1.08
CA GLY A 6 -7.20 -12.45 1.06
C GLY A 6 -8.08 -12.60 2.30
N ILE A 7 -9.25 -13.19 2.11
CA ILE A 7 -10.28 -13.35 3.15
C ILE A 7 -10.68 -14.82 3.23
N GLU A 8 -10.53 -15.38 4.41
CA GLU A 8 -11.00 -16.70 4.81
C GLU A 8 -12.34 -16.50 5.56
N PRO A 9 -13.47 -16.94 4.99
CA PRO A 9 -14.76 -16.80 5.65
C PRO A 9 -14.86 -17.74 6.85
N PRO A 10 -15.64 -17.38 7.88
CA PRO A 10 -15.77 -18.22 9.06
C PRO A 10 -16.53 -19.53 8.77
N GLU A 11 -16.07 -20.64 9.35
CA GLU A 11 -16.74 -21.95 9.20
C GLU A 11 -18.08 -22.00 9.98
N ASP A 12 -18.19 -21.25 11.07
CA ASP A 12 -19.36 -21.19 11.93
C ASP A 12 -19.56 -19.80 12.58
N ARG A 13 -20.47 -19.70 13.55
CA ARG A 13 -20.80 -18.43 14.23
C ARG A 13 -19.79 -18.00 15.30
N GLU A 14 -18.89 -18.88 15.72
CA GLU A 14 -17.90 -18.59 16.76
C GLU A 14 -16.51 -18.34 16.17
N THR A 15 -16.36 -18.56 14.86
CA THR A 15 -15.14 -18.33 14.11
C THR A 15 -15.16 -16.92 13.49
N ALA A 16 -14.02 -16.22 13.54
CA ALA A 16 -13.83 -14.92 12.91
C ALA A 16 -13.43 -15.08 11.43
N TYR A 17 -13.52 -14.00 10.65
CA TYR A 17 -12.90 -13.95 9.32
C TYR A 17 -11.38 -13.95 9.47
N GLY A 18 -10.67 -14.80 8.73
CA GLY A 18 -9.22 -14.74 8.59
C GLY A 18 -8.83 -13.76 7.49
N LEU A 19 -7.79 -12.95 7.72
CA LEU A 19 -7.32 -11.94 6.78
C LEU A 19 -5.82 -12.12 6.52
N ILE A 20 -5.41 -11.97 5.26
CA ILE A 20 -4.00 -11.95 4.87
C ILE A 20 -3.68 -10.83 3.89
N ILE A 21 -2.48 -10.24 4.00
CA ILE A 21 -1.96 -9.23 3.07
C ILE A 21 -0.66 -9.75 2.46
N PRO A 22 -0.72 -10.56 1.39
CA PRO A 22 0.45 -11.25 0.84
C PRO A 22 1.58 -10.29 0.42
N ALA A 23 1.22 -9.10 -0.05
CA ALA A 23 2.20 -8.08 -0.47
C ALA A 23 3.12 -7.60 0.67
N LEU A 24 2.67 -7.74 1.92
CA LEU A 24 3.41 -7.39 3.13
C LEU A 24 4.06 -8.62 3.79
N CYS A 25 3.88 -9.81 3.22
CA CYS A 25 4.54 -11.03 3.69
C CYS A 25 5.89 -11.23 2.99
N ASN A 26 6.90 -11.63 3.77
CA ASN A 26 8.22 -12.04 3.29
C ASN A 26 8.87 -13.01 4.30
N GLY A 27 10.14 -13.38 4.09
CA GLY A 27 10.82 -14.35 4.97
C GLY A 27 11.00 -13.92 6.44
N LYS A 28 10.70 -12.66 6.79
CA LYS A 28 10.81 -12.11 8.14
C LYS A 28 9.48 -11.65 8.72
N TYR A 29 8.59 -11.10 7.89
CA TYR A 29 7.31 -10.54 8.31
C TYR A 29 6.14 -11.29 7.69
N THR A 30 5.10 -11.51 8.47
CA THR A 30 3.81 -12.05 8.02
C THR A 30 2.71 -11.11 8.46
N THR A 31 1.79 -10.82 7.54
CA THR A 31 0.70 -9.87 7.80
C THR A 31 -0.63 -10.59 7.72
N VAL A 32 -1.07 -11.07 8.87
CA VAL A 32 -2.39 -11.67 9.07
C VAL A 32 -3.18 -10.88 10.11
N SER A 33 -4.49 -10.96 10.02
CA SER A 33 -5.43 -10.36 10.97
C SER A 33 -6.70 -11.19 11.04
N ALA A 34 -7.62 -10.80 11.92
CA ALA A 34 -8.94 -11.40 12.01
C ALA A 34 -10.00 -10.32 12.21
N ALA A 35 -11.22 -10.59 11.77
CA ALA A 35 -12.37 -9.70 11.95
C ALA A 35 -13.57 -10.49 12.47
N ASP A 36 -14.22 -10.02 13.54
CA ASP A 36 -15.40 -10.70 14.12
C ASP A 36 -16.65 -10.50 13.25
N THR A 37 -16.72 -9.38 12.52
CA THR A 37 -17.83 -9.03 11.63
C THR A 37 -17.34 -8.62 10.25
N PHE A 38 -18.25 -8.61 9.28
CA PHE A 38 -17.94 -8.17 7.92
C PHE A 38 -17.50 -6.71 7.88
N GLU A 39 -18.12 -5.86 8.70
CA GLU A 39 -17.80 -4.44 8.85
C GLU A 39 -16.38 -4.20 9.39
N ASP A 40 -15.85 -5.15 10.16
CA ASP A 40 -14.52 -5.07 10.77
C ASP A 40 -13.38 -5.45 9.82
N ILE A 41 -13.67 -6.09 8.68
CA ILE A 41 -12.66 -6.55 7.72
C ILE A 41 -11.72 -5.41 7.29
N VAL A 42 -12.30 -4.28 6.84
CA VAL A 42 -11.52 -3.15 6.32
C VAL A 42 -10.72 -2.45 7.43
N PRO A 43 -11.31 -2.12 8.60
CA PRO A 43 -10.55 -1.62 9.75
C PRO A 43 -9.39 -2.53 10.16
N MET A 44 -9.63 -3.84 10.30
CA MET A 44 -8.62 -4.80 10.77
C MET A 44 -7.50 -5.04 9.76
N ALA A 45 -7.81 -5.04 8.46
CA ALA A 45 -6.80 -5.11 7.40
C ALA A 45 -5.91 -3.84 7.38
N ARG A 46 -6.50 -2.66 7.58
CA ARG A 46 -5.74 -1.39 7.64
C ARG A 46 -4.79 -1.38 8.83
N ASP A 47 -5.29 -1.77 10.00
CA ASP A 47 -4.49 -1.80 11.22
C ASP A 47 -3.31 -2.76 11.11
N ALA A 48 -3.54 -4.00 10.63
CA ALA A 48 -2.48 -4.97 10.42
C ALA A 48 -1.42 -4.50 9.42
N ALA A 49 -1.85 -3.90 8.29
CA ALA A 49 -0.92 -3.36 7.30
C ALA A 49 -0.07 -2.23 7.85
N LEU A 50 -0.67 -1.29 8.59
CA LEU A 50 0.06 -0.17 9.17
C LEU A 50 1.05 -0.66 10.23
N THR A 51 0.61 -1.56 11.11
CA THR A 51 1.44 -2.14 12.16
C THR A 51 2.71 -2.79 11.60
N ILE A 52 2.56 -3.64 10.58
CA ILE A 52 3.72 -4.34 10.02
C ILE A 52 4.64 -3.38 9.25
N MET A 53 4.09 -2.38 8.56
CA MET A 53 4.90 -1.40 7.84
C MET A 53 5.64 -0.47 8.81
N GLU A 54 5.06 -0.16 9.97
CA GLU A 54 5.74 0.56 11.06
C GLU A 54 6.89 -0.28 11.62
N GLU A 55 6.68 -1.58 11.84
CA GLU A 55 7.73 -2.50 12.28
C GLU A 55 8.88 -2.57 11.27
N MET A 56 8.57 -2.78 9.98
CA MET A 56 9.56 -2.74 8.90
C MET A 56 10.30 -1.39 8.85
N ALA A 57 9.62 -0.27 9.13
CA ALA A 57 10.24 1.04 9.14
C ALA A 57 11.20 1.24 10.32
N LEU A 58 10.85 0.73 11.51
CA LEU A 58 11.71 0.75 12.70
C LEU A 58 12.99 -0.07 12.48
N ASP A 59 12.87 -1.18 11.76
CA ASP A 59 14.00 -2.04 11.40
C ASP A 59 14.83 -1.49 10.21
N GLY A 60 14.37 -0.41 9.57
CA GLY A 60 15.02 0.17 8.38
C GLY A 60 14.88 -0.68 7.12
N GLU A 61 13.91 -1.59 7.09
CA GLU A 61 13.65 -2.57 6.03
C GLU A 61 12.38 -2.26 5.22
N LEU A 62 11.67 -1.17 5.54
CA LEU A 62 10.48 -0.76 4.79
C LEU A 62 10.85 -0.37 3.34
N ASP A 63 10.60 -1.29 2.42
CA ASP A 63 10.73 -1.08 0.99
C ASP A 63 9.35 -1.03 0.31
N LEU A 64 8.83 0.20 0.17
CA LEU A 64 7.56 0.45 -0.50
C LEU A 64 7.56 0.07 -1.98
N PHE A 65 8.72 -0.03 -2.64
CA PHE A 65 8.80 -0.41 -4.05
C PHE A 65 8.55 -1.91 -4.21
N THR A 66 9.28 -2.74 -3.46
CA THR A 66 9.09 -4.19 -3.45
C THR A 66 7.68 -4.57 -3.01
N ILE A 67 7.16 -3.91 -1.97
CA ILE A 67 5.77 -4.12 -1.51
C ILE A 67 4.78 -3.81 -2.65
N ALA A 68 4.93 -2.66 -3.32
CA ALA A 68 4.03 -2.27 -4.39
C ALA A 68 4.14 -3.15 -5.64
N GLU A 69 5.30 -3.74 -5.91
CA GLU A 69 5.48 -4.75 -6.96
C GLU A 69 4.73 -6.04 -6.62
N LYS A 70 4.96 -6.58 -5.42
CA LYS A 70 4.24 -7.76 -4.92
C LYS A 70 2.72 -7.54 -4.98
N ASN A 71 2.25 -6.38 -4.53
CA ASN A 71 0.84 -6.04 -4.49
C ASN A 71 0.13 -6.00 -5.88
N ARG A 72 0.88 -6.00 -6.99
CA ARG A 72 0.31 -6.16 -8.35
C ARG A 72 0.11 -7.61 -8.78
N GLN A 73 0.69 -8.56 -8.05
CA GLN A 73 0.58 -9.99 -8.37
C GLN A 73 -0.85 -10.49 -8.13
N ASP A 74 -1.26 -11.50 -8.90
CA ASP A 74 -2.51 -12.21 -8.65
C ASP A 74 -2.24 -13.45 -7.80
N TYR A 75 -2.57 -13.35 -6.51
CA TYR A 75 -2.43 -14.43 -5.54
C TYR A 75 -3.56 -15.47 -5.56
N ARG A 76 -4.59 -15.32 -6.41
CA ARG A 76 -5.78 -16.19 -6.39
C ARG A 76 -5.50 -17.64 -6.80
N ASP A 77 -4.51 -17.84 -7.65
CA ASP A 77 -4.15 -19.15 -8.21
C ASP A 77 -2.89 -19.72 -7.53
N ASP A 78 -2.40 -19.07 -6.46
CA ASP A 78 -1.21 -19.48 -5.73
C ASP A 78 -1.61 -20.44 -4.58
N PRO A 79 -1.14 -21.71 -4.58
CA PRO A 79 -1.51 -22.71 -3.58
C PRO A 79 -1.18 -22.33 -2.14
N GLU A 80 -0.28 -21.35 -1.92
CA GLU A 80 0.00 -20.83 -0.58
C GLU A 80 -1.22 -20.12 0.04
N TYR A 81 -2.16 -19.65 -0.79
CA TYR A 81 -3.33 -18.87 -0.35
C TYR A 81 -4.67 -19.58 -0.63
N ASP A 82 -4.67 -20.92 -0.79
CA ASP A 82 -5.88 -21.72 -1.06
C ASP A 82 -6.95 -21.59 0.04
N ASP A 83 -6.55 -21.29 1.28
CA ASP A 83 -7.45 -21.05 2.42
C ASP A 83 -8.20 -19.70 2.33
N PHE A 84 -7.84 -18.82 1.39
CA PHE A 84 -8.43 -17.49 1.21
C PHE A 84 -9.22 -17.39 -0.11
N PRO A 85 -10.46 -17.94 -0.17
CA PRO A 85 -11.25 -17.99 -1.39
C PRO A 85 -11.77 -16.62 -1.84
N GLU A 86 -11.83 -15.64 -0.94
CA GLU A 86 -12.37 -14.31 -1.20
C GLU A 86 -11.27 -13.24 -1.21
N TRP A 87 -11.43 -12.22 -2.05
CA TRP A 87 -10.41 -11.18 -2.24
C TRP A 87 -11.03 -9.78 -2.34
N ALA A 88 -10.45 -8.81 -1.62
CA ALA A 88 -10.85 -7.42 -1.66
C ALA A 88 -9.66 -6.48 -1.90
N TYR A 89 -9.93 -5.29 -2.45
CA TYR A 89 -8.96 -4.20 -2.51
C TYR A 89 -9.26 -3.17 -1.43
N VAL A 90 -8.28 -2.91 -0.57
CA VAL A 90 -8.40 -1.95 0.54
C VAL A 90 -7.42 -0.81 0.33
N ASP A 91 -7.90 0.43 0.29
CA ASP A 91 -7.01 1.60 0.26
C ASP A 91 -6.46 1.88 1.65
N ILE A 92 -5.13 1.88 1.75
CA ILE A 92 -4.37 2.11 2.98
C ILE A 92 -3.52 3.36 2.80
N ASP A 93 -3.77 4.37 3.63
CA ASP A 93 -2.97 5.59 3.63
C ASP A 93 -1.60 5.30 4.25
N LEU A 94 -0.54 5.57 3.49
CA LEU A 94 0.84 5.30 3.89
C LEU A 94 1.48 6.50 4.61
N ASP A 95 0.74 7.58 4.82
CA ASP A 95 1.30 8.81 5.39
C ASP A 95 1.82 8.62 6.83
N SER A 96 1.33 7.64 7.60
CA SER A 96 1.86 7.33 8.93
C SER A 96 3.23 6.63 8.91
N VAL A 97 3.49 5.82 7.89
CA VAL A 97 4.74 5.02 7.76
C VAL A 97 5.81 5.71 6.92
N LYS A 98 5.42 6.70 6.10
CA LYS A 98 6.37 7.58 5.42
C LYS A 98 7.07 8.42 6.49
N GLY A 99 8.32 8.05 6.78
CA GLY A 99 9.16 8.75 7.75
C GLY A 99 9.22 10.27 7.54
N ARG A 100 9.81 10.98 8.51
CA ARG A 100 9.79 12.45 8.59
C ARG A 100 10.06 13.12 7.23
N GLN A 101 9.10 13.94 6.78
CA GLN A 101 9.25 14.78 5.59
C GLN A 101 10.53 15.62 5.68
N LYS A 102 11.37 15.53 4.65
CA LYS A 102 12.54 16.39 4.49
C LYS A 102 12.22 17.51 3.49
N ARG A 103 12.47 18.75 3.88
CA ARG A 103 12.36 19.90 2.97
C ARG A 103 13.58 19.95 2.06
N ILE A 104 13.34 20.05 0.76
CA ILE A 104 14.35 20.24 -0.28
C ILE A 104 14.09 21.55 -1.02
N ASN A 105 15.15 22.21 -1.48
CA ASN A 105 15.05 23.36 -2.39
C ASN A 105 15.40 22.90 -3.80
N ILE A 106 14.51 23.12 -4.75
CA ILE A 106 14.68 22.73 -6.16
C ILE A 106 14.40 23.91 -7.09
N SER A 107 14.99 23.90 -8.28
CA SER A 107 14.69 24.86 -9.34
C SER A 107 13.88 24.16 -10.43
N LEU A 108 12.72 24.71 -10.76
CA LEU A 108 11.84 24.26 -11.84
C LEU A 108 11.51 25.45 -12.73
N SER A 109 11.15 25.23 -14.00
CA SER A 109 10.73 26.31 -14.88
C SER A 109 9.37 26.89 -14.45
N ASP A 110 9.17 28.19 -14.63
CA ASP A 110 7.91 28.87 -14.29
C ASP A 110 6.71 28.21 -15.01
N PHE A 111 6.91 27.76 -16.25
CA PHE A 111 5.90 27.03 -17.01
C PHE A 111 5.47 25.73 -16.31
N LEU A 112 6.42 24.94 -15.79
CA LEU A 112 6.11 23.68 -15.10
C LEU A 112 5.43 23.95 -13.75
N ILE A 113 5.87 24.96 -13.01
CA ILE A 113 5.23 25.35 -11.73
C ILE A 113 3.77 25.72 -11.96
N ALA A 114 3.47 26.53 -12.98
CA ALA A 114 2.09 26.92 -13.31
C ALA A 114 1.20 25.70 -13.66
N ARG A 115 1.74 24.70 -14.35
CA ARG A 115 1.02 23.45 -14.66
C ARG A 115 0.75 22.60 -13.43
N ILE A 116 1.73 22.51 -12.52
CA ILE A 116 1.56 21.79 -11.25
C ILE A 116 0.47 22.47 -10.41
N ASP A 117 0.48 23.80 -10.32
CA ASP A 117 -0.54 24.56 -9.59
C ASP A 117 -1.94 24.35 -10.12
N GLU A 118 -2.10 24.39 -11.44
CA GLU A 118 -3.38 24.13 -12.08
C GLU A 118 -3.86 22.71 -11.76
N LYS A 119 -2.97 21.71 -11.85
CA LYS A 119 -3.30 20.32 -11.58
C LYS A 119 -3.73 20.09 -10.13
N VAL A 120 -2.98 20.61 -9.15
CA VAL A 120 -3.31 20.51 -7.73
C VAL A 120 -4.64 21.19 -7.41
N ARG A 121 -4.93 22.35 -8.02
CA ARG A 121 -6.18 23.08 -7.77
C ARG A 121 -7.41 22.38 -8.34
N THR A 122 -7.25 21.67 -9.46
CA THR A 122 -8.38 21.09 -10.22
C THR A 122 -8.65 19.63 -9.88
N ASP A 123 -7.65 18.92 -9.37
CA ASP A 123 -7.72 17.49 -9.08
C ASP A 123 -7.65 17.27 -7.57
N GLY A 124 -8.79 16.92 -6.96
CA GLY A 124 -8.92 16.68 -5.52
C GLY A 124 -8.09 15.51 -5.00
N HIS A 125 -7.41 14.77 -5.89
CA HIS A 125 -6.47 13.74 -5.51
C HIS A 125 -5.18 14.29 -4.88
N TYR A 126 -4.83 15.56 -5.09
CA TYR A 126 -3.59 16.15 -4.58
C TYR A 126 -3.87 17.21 -3.51
N ARG A 127 -3.16 17.14 -2.39
CA ARG A 127 -3.29 18.13 -1.31
C ARG A 127 -2.56 19.43 -1.63
N ASP A 128 -1.34 19.33 -2.13
CA ASP A 128 -0.47 20.45 -2.45
C ASP A 128 0.59 20.06 -3.51
N ARG A 129 1.50 21.00 -3.84
CA ARG A 129 2.62 20.77 -4.77
C ARG A 129 3.54 19.63 -4.32
N SER A 130 3.81 19.53 -3.03
CA SER A 130 4.71 18.52 -2.46
C SER A 130 4.10 17.14 -2.59
N ASP A 131 2.80 17.01 -2.31
CA ASP A 131 2.02 15.79 -2.46
C ASP A 131 1.98 15.33 -3.94
N PHE A 132 1.76 16.27 -4.87
CA PHE A 132 1.84 15.99 -6.30
C PHE A 132 3.22 15.47 -6.73
N LEU A 133 4.30 16.16 -6.34
CA LEU A 133 5.66 15.77 -6.67
C LEU A 133 6.04 14.42 -6.06
N ALA A 134 5.65 14.16 -4.82
CA ALA A 134 5.92 12.90 -4.14
C ALA A 134 5.20 11.73 -4.83
N LYS A 135 3.90 11.87 -5.12
CA LYS A 135 3.13 10.83 -5.83
C LYS A 135 3.67 10.58 -7.24
N SER A 136 4.01 11.65 -7.97
CA SER A 136 4.55 11.55 -9.33
C SER A 136 5.94 10.89 -9.33
N ALA A 137 6.83 11.28 -8.41
CA ALA A 137 8.14 10.66 -8.27
C ALA A 137 8.03 9.18 -7.89
N PHE A 138 7.13 8.85 -6.95
CA PHE A 138 6.85 7.47 -6.58
C PHE A 138 6.38 6.67 -7.80
N GLN A 139 5.36 7.16 -8.52
CA GLN A 139 4.87 6.51 -9.73
C GLN A 139 5.99 6.30 -10.78
N GLN A 140 6.81 7.31 -11.05
CA GLN A 140 7.89 7.20 -12.03
C GLN A 140 8.93 6.13 -11.63
N LEU A 141 9.28 6.07 -10.35
CA LEU A 141 10.21 5.06 -9.83
C LEU A 141 9.62 3.65 -9.92
N MET A 142 8.29 3.51 -9.74
CA MET A 142 7.57 2.25 -9.94
C MET A 142 7.56 1.79 -11.41
N GLU A 143 7.39 2.71 -12.36
CA GLU A 143 7.39 2.40 -13.79
C GLU A 143 8.79 2.04 -14.30
N THR A 144 9.84 2.70 -13.79
CA THR A 144 11.23 2.47 -14.23
C THR A 144 11.79 1.14 -13.75
N GLY A 145 11.31 0.61 -12.60
CA GLY A 145 11.66 -0.73 -12.11
C GLY A 145 11.28 -1.86 -13.08
N GLN A 146 10.33 -1.62 -14.00
CA GLN A 146 9.87 -2.63 -14.97
C GLN A 146 10.78 -2.74 -16.22
N GLN A 147 11.62 -1.75 -16.50
CA GLN A 147 12.46 -1.73 -17.72
C GLN A 147 13.88 -2.28 -17.51
N SER A 148 14.31 -2.43 -16.26
CA SER A 148 15.67 -2.93 -15.91
C SER A 148 15.74 -4.47 -15.81
N GLY A 149 14.64 -5.17 -16.12
CA GLY A 149 14.54 -6.64 -16.09
C GLY A 149 14.64 -7.33 -17.45
N LEU A 150 15.18 -6.66 -18.47
CA LEU A 150 15.46 -7.22 -19.81
C LEU A 150 16.97 -7.34 -20.06
#